data_AF-A0AAD5ET33-F1
#
_entry.id   AF-A0AAD5ET33-F1
#
_cell.length_a   1.000
_cell.length_b   1.000
_cell.length_c   1.000
_cell.angle_alpha   90.00
_cell.angle_beta   90.00
_cell.angle_gamma   90.00
#
_symmetry.space_group_name_H-M   'P 1'
#
loop_
_entity.id
_entity.type
_entity.pdbx_description
1 polymer ?
#
loop_
_entity_poly.entity_id
_entity_poly.type
_entity_poly.pdbx_seq_one_letter_code
_entity_poly.pdbx_strand_id
1 'polypeptide(L)'
;MSDIRAEIRDASHKNTELLRLLAETAHASSTLIQQQKIVSNLKKQLAQSDKKLHELDKERLANLQTHKKYRDSHFRKFLITASGKKEWFAGMANKEEQDYFETLQQAQQAQEHNSSLKAQLAQAQNTLASVQNLVQRHRGVQRQLDELYDDIFSGPTPEFPEEDEKEQESNNALAAYFTTKAKLEAHSKAVEL
;
A
#
# COMPACT_ATOMS: atom_id res chain seq x y z
N MET A 1 24.39 -43.34 -13.94
CA MET A 1 24.05 -42.31 -14.93
C MET A 1 22.57 -42.07 -14.77
N SER A 2 22.19 -40.83 -14.50
CA SER A 2 20.79 -40.48 -14.32
C SER A 2 20.09 -40.50 -15.67
N ASP A 3 18.91 -41.09 -15.75
CA ASP A 3 18.07 -41.10 -16.94
C ASP A 3 17.18 -39.86 -16.88
N ILE A 4 17.41 -38.92 -17.80
CA ILE A 4 16.67 -37.64 -17.84
C ILE A 4 15.16 -37.87 -17.96
N ARG A 5 14.73 -38.96 -18.61
CA ARG A 5 13.31 -39.31 -18.72
C ARG A 5 12.75 -39.79 -17.38
N ALA A 6 13.57 -40.47 -16.58
CA ALA A 6 13.21 -40.85 -15.22
C ALA A 6 13.09 -39.61 -14.31
N GLU A 7 14.03 -38.67 -14.38
CA GLU A 7 13.97 -37.42 -13.61
C GLU A 7 12.74 -36.57 -13.96
N ILE A 8 12.43 -36.41 -15.26
CA ILE A 8 11.22 -35.73 -15.72
C ILE A 8 9.96 -36.42 -15.19
N ARG A 9 9.92 -37.75 -15.22
CA ARG A 9 8.77 -38.52 -14.72
C ARG A 9 8.60 -38.33 -13.22
N ASP A 10 9.69 -38.37 -12.47
CA ASP A 10 9.69 -38.26 -11.01
C ASP A 10 9.33 -36.82 -10.56
N ALA A 11 9.73 -35.81 -11.35
CA ALA A 11 9.39 -34.40 -11.12
C ALA A 11 7.96 -34.00 -11.55
N SER A 12 7.29 -34.80 -12.39
CA SER A 12 6.01 -34.44 -13.04
C SER A 12 4.90 -34.04 -12.07
N HIS A 13 4.76 -34.78 -10.96
CA HIS A 13 3.77 -34.49 -9.92
C HIS A 13 4.06 -33.14 -9.24
N LYS A 14 5.32 -32.93 -8.84
CA LYS A 14 5.76 -31.69 -8.18
C LYS A 14 5.59 -30.49 -9.11
N ASN A 15 5.94 -30.62 -10.40
CA ASN A 15 5.73 -29.57 -11.39
C ASN A 15 4.25 -29.17 -11.49
N THR A 16 3.36 -30.16 -11.61
CA THR A 16 1.90 -29.93 -11.69
C THR A 16 1.36 -29.20 -10.45
N GLU A 17 1.82 -29.60 -9.26
CA GLU A 17 1.44 -28.94 -8.01
C GLU A 17 1.95 -27.48 -7.93
N LEU A 18 3.20 -27.23 -8.30
CA LEU A 18 3.79 -25.89 -8.31
C LEU A 18 3.07 -24.96 -9.29
N LEU A 19 2.76 -25.44 -10.51
CA LEU A 19 2.00 -24.68 -11.50
C LEU A 19 0.59 -24.35 -11.00
N ARG A 20 -0.09 -25.31 -10.35
CA ARG A 20 -1.40 -25.07 -9.73
C ARG A 20 -1.31 -23.97 -8.66
N LEU A 21 -0.32 -24.04 -7.78
CA LEU A 21 -0.09 -23.03 -6.73
C LEU A 21 0.26 -21.66 -7.30
N LEU A 22 1.01 -21.59 -8.42
CA LEU A 22 1.27 -20.34 -9.12
C LEU A 22 -0.01 -19.73 -9.68
N ALA A 23 -0.86 -20.54 -10.31
CA ALA A 23 -2.15 -20.08 -10.82
C ALA A 23 -3.06 -19.56 -9.71
N GLU A 24 -3.13 -20.25 -8.58
CA GLU A 24 -3.89 -19.82 -7.40
C GLU A 24 -3.40 -18.49 -6.84
N THR A 25 -2.10 -18.21 -6.93
CA THR A 25 -1.48 -17.02 -6.36
C THR A 25 -1.16 -15.92 -7.38
N ALA A 26 -1.55 -16.10 -8.66
CA ALA A 26 -1.23 -15.18 -9.75
C ALA A 26 -1.75 -13.74 -9.52
N HIS A 27 -2.86 -13.60 -8.80
CA HIS A 27 -3.47 -12.31 -8.47
C HIS A 27 -2.76 -11.56 -7.32
N ALA A 28 -1.80 -12.19 -6.62
CA ALA A 28 -1.22 -11.64 -5.40
C ALA A 28 -0.58 -10.25 -5.62
N SER A 29 0.13 -10.06 -6.72
CA SER A 29 0.81 -8.80 -7.05
C SER A 29 -0.17 -7.66 -7.32
N SER A 30 -1.25 -7.91 -8.08
CA SER A 30 -2.25 -6.89 -8.38
C SER A 30 -3.06 -6.54 -7.12
N THR A 31 -3.43 -7.54 -6.31
CA THR A 31 -4.09 -7.33 -5.02
C THR A 31 -3.20 -6.52 -4.06
N LEU A 32 -1.89 -6.74 -4.04
CA LEU A 32 -0.96 -5.96 -3.21
C LEU A 32 -1.02 -4.47 -3.57
N ILE A 33 -0.95 -4.14 -4.86
CA ILE A 33 -1.01 -2.75 -5.36
C ILE A 33 -2.35 -2.10 -4.98
N GLN A 34 -3.46 -2.82 -5.16
CA GLN A 34 -4.78 -2.34 -4.79
C GLN A 34 -4.87 -2.07 -3.27
N GLN A 35 -4.38 -2.99 -2.45
CA GLN A 35 -4.42 -2.86 -1.00
C GLN A 35 -3.54 -1.70 -0.50
N GLN A 36 -2.36 -1.50 -1.10
CA GLN A 36 -1.51 -0.34 -0.81
C GLN A 36 -2.22 0.98 -1.14
N LYS A 37 -2.96 1.04 -2.25
CA LYS A 37 -3.75 2.21 -2.63
C LYS A 37 -4.87 2.49 -1.63
N ILE A 38 -5.58 1.45 -1.17
CA ILE A 38 -6.61 1.57 -0.14
C ILE A 38 -6.02 2.17 1.16
N VAL A 39 -4.91 1.60 1.65
CA VAL A 39 -4.23 2.09 2.86
C VAL A 39 -3.77 3.55 2.68
N SER A 40 -3.21 3.90 1.53
CA SER A 40 -2.79 5.27 1.23
C SER A 40 -3.97 6.25 1.24
N ASN A 41 -5.09 5.87 0.61
CA ASN A 41 -6.30 6.69 0.60
C ASN A 41 -6.90 6.86 2.00
N LEU A 42 -6.98 5.79 2.80
CA LEU A 42 -7.46 5.86 4.18
C LEU A 42 -6.58 6.76 5.05
N LYS A 43 -5.25 6.71 4.89
CA LYS A 43 -4.32 7.63 5.59
C LYS A 43 -4.58 9.09 5.22
N LYS A 44 -4.85 9.38 3.94
CA LYS A 44 -5.19 10.74 3.49
C LYS A 44 -6.52 11.22 4.08
N GLN A 45 -7.55 10.38 4.06
CA GLN A 45 -8.86 10.70 4.65
C GLN A 45 -8.75 10.90 6.17
N LEU A 46 -7.97 10.07 6.86
CA LEU A 46 -7.73 10.21 8.29
C LEU A 46 -7.04 11.54 8.61
N ALA A 47 -6.00 11.91 7.86
CA ALA A 47 -5.32 13.20 8.05
C ALA A 47 -6.25 14.40 7.79
N GLN A 48 -7.16 14.30 6.83
CA GLN A 48 -8.18 15.34 6.59
C GLN A 48 -9.20 15.39 7.74
N SER A 49 -9.63 14.23 8.24
CA SER A 49 -10.54 14.12 9.37
C SER A 49 -9.92 14.66 10.67
N ASP A 50 -8.65 14.38 10.94
CA ASP A 50 -7.91 14.91 12.08
C ASP A 50 -7.80 16.43 12.02
N LYS A 51 -7.56 17.00 10.84
CA LYS A 51 -7.57 18.46 10.63
C LYS A 51 -8.94 19.06 10.94
N LYS A 52 -10.01 18.47 10.41
CA LYS A 52 -11.39 18.92 10.67
C LYS A 52 -11.74 18.85 12.15
N LEU A 53 -11.35 17.79 12.84
CA LEU A 53 -11.54 17.66 14.29
C LEU A 53 -10.83 18.77 15.07
N HIS A 54 -9.60 19.08 14.69
CA HIS A 54 -8.84 20.14 15.33
C HIS A 54 -9.43 21.54 15.06
N GLU A 55 -9.98 21.78 13.86
CA GLU A 55 -10.71 23.01 13.54
C GLU A 55 -12.01 23.13 14.37
N LEU A 56 -12.80 22.06 14.44
CA LEU A 56 -14.02 22.01 15.26
C LEU A 56 -13.73 22.18 16.75
N ASP A 57 -12.62 21.63 17.25
CA ASP A 57 -12.25 21.79 18.66
C ASP A 57 -11.86 23.25 18.98
N LYS A 58 -11.14 23.92 18.07
CA LYS A 58 -10.87 25.35 18.19
C LYS A 58 -12.14 26.18 18.20
N GLU A 59 -13.06 25.90 17.29
CA GLU A 59 -14.36 26.58 17.22
C GLU A 59 -15.18 26.33 18.49
N ARG A 60 -15.24 25.09 18.97
CA ARG A 60 -15.91 24.70 20.21
C ARG A 60 -15.36 25.48 21.41
N LEU A 61 -14.05 25.61 21.52
CA LEU A 61 -13.41 26.38 22.60
C LEU A 61 -13.73 27.88 22.50
N ALA A 62 -13.77 28.44 21.29
CA ALA A 62 -14.17 29.83 21.06
C ALA A 62 -15.64 30.05 21.45
N ASN A 63 -16.55 29.20 20.98
CA ASN A 63 -17.99 29.28 21.28
C ASN A 63 -18.24 29.10 22.79
N LEU A 64 -17.53 28.18 23.45
CA LEU A 64 -17.62 28.00 24.90
C LEU A 64 -17.18 29.26 25.67
N GLN A 65 -16.11 29.93 25.24
CA GLN A 65 -15.66 31.18 25.85
C GLN A 65 -16.68 32.29 25.67
N THR A 66 -17.26 32.42 24.47
CA THR A 66 -18.27 33.43 24.17
C THR A 66 -19.55 33.18 24.97
N HIS A 67 -20.06 31.94 24.96
CA HIS A 67 -21.21 31.52 25.77
C HIS A 67 -21.02 31.82 27.26
N LYS A 68 -19.86 31.46 27.84
CA LYS A 68 -19.53 31.79 29.25
C LYS A 68 -19.55 33.29 29.52
N LYS A 69 -19.00 34.11 28.63
CA LYS A 69 -19.02 35.58 28.75
C LYS A 69 -20.45 36.13 28.72
N TYR A 70 -21.33 35.59 27.89
CA TYR A 70 -22.74 36.00 27.83
C TYR A 70 -23.52 35.57 29.08
N ARG A 71 -23.29 34.35 29.58
CA ARG A 71 -23.98 33.80 30.76
C ARG A 71 -23.57 34.48 32.08
N ASP A 72 -22.26 34.73 32.25
CA ASP A 72 -21.69 35.07 33.56
C ASP A 72 -21.38 36.58 33.73
N SER A 73 -21.49 37.41 32.68
CA SER A 73 -21.15 38.83 32.79
C SER A 73 -22.19 39.65 33.57
N HIS A 74 -21.84 40.02 34.80
CA HIS A 74 -22.62 40.94 35.63
C HIS A 74 -22.79 42.33 34.99
N PHE A 75 -21.79 42.83 34.28
CA PHE A 75 -21.87 44.12 33.57
C PHE A 75 -22.91 44.09 32.44
N ARG A 76 -23.02 42.96 31.72
CA ARG A 76 -24.07 42.77 30.70
C ARG A 76 -25.45 42.64 31.34
N LYS A 77 -25.59 41.89 32.45
CA LYS A 77 -26.85 41.82 33.21
C LYS A 77 -27.30 43.20 33.69
N PHE A 78 -26.37 44.05 34.12
CA PHE A 78 -26.66 45.43 34.50
C PHE A 78 -27.13 46.27 33.30
N LEU A 79 -26.43 46.23 32.17
CA LEU A 79 -26.82 46.93 30.94
C LEU A 79 -28.17 46.45 30.37
N ILE A 80 -28.48 45.16 30.47
CA ILE A 80 -29.78 44.59 30.08
C ILE A 80 -30.90 45.23 30.89
N THR A 81 -30.73 45.30 32.21
CA THR A 81 -31.71 45.89 33.13
C THR A 81 -31.85 47.39 32.88
N ALA A 82 -30.74 48.10 32.69
CA ALA A 82 -30.74 49.55 32.51
C ALA A 82 -31.28 49.99 31.13
N SER A 83 -31.08 49.20 30.07
CA SER A 83 -31.49 49.56 28.71
C SER A 83 -32.89 49.10 28.31
N GLY A 84 -33.54 48.24 29.10
CA GLY A 84 -34.87 47.68 28.80
C GLY A 84 -34.90 46.67 27.63
N LYS A 85 -33.77 46.42 26.95
CA LYS A 85 -33.67 45.57 25.75
C LYS A 85 -33.53 44.07 26.07
N LYS A 86 -34.34 43.54 27.00
CA LYS A 86 -34.26 42.14 27.45
C LYS A 86 -34.40 41.13 26.31
N GLU A 87 -35.35 41.34 25.38
CA GLU A 87 -35.61 40.42 24.27
C GLU A 87 -34.42 40.30 23.30
N TRP A 88 -33.77 41.42 22.96
CA TRP A 88 -32.60 41.41 22.08
C TRP A 88 -31.44 40.60 22.68
N PHE A 89 -31.18 40.76 23.98
CA PHE A 89 -30.15 39.98 24.67
C PHE A 89 -30.51 38.50 24.83
N ALA A 90 -31.79 38.18 25.06
CA ALA A 90 -32.26 36.79 25.08
C ALA A 90 -32.09 36.12 23.72
N GLY A 91 -32.36 36.84 22.62
CA GLY A 91 -32.11 36.37 21.26
C GLY A 91 -30.62 36.08 21.00
N MET A 92 -29.73 36.95 21.45
CA MET A 92 -28.28 36.73 21.34
C MET A 92 -27.81 35.53 22.18
N ALA A 93 -28.29 35.38 23.41
CA ALA A 93 -27.93 34.24 24.25
C ALA A 93 -28.41 32.90 23.66
N ASN A 94 -29.62 32.87 23.11
CA ASN A 94 -30.19 31.70 22.44
C ASN A 94 -29.38 31.34 21.19
N LYS A 95 -28.96 32.34 20.39
CA LYS A 95 -28.10 32.12 19.23
C LYS A 95 -26.74 31.51 19.62
N GLU A 96 -26.09 32.06 20.65
CA GLU A 96 -24.80 31.55 21.13
C GLU A 96 -24.90 30.11 21.69
N GLU A 97 -26.03 29.78 22.32
CA GLU A 97 -26.31 28.41 22.78
C GLU A 97 -26.53 27.45 21.60
N GLN A 98 -27.28 27.88 20.57
CA GLN A 98 -27.44 27.13 19.33
C GLN A 98 -26.11 26.88 18.64
N ASP A 99 -25.31 27.92 18.44
CA ASP A 99 -23.99 27.85 17.80
C ASP A 99 -23.06 26.88 18.56
N TYR A 100 -23.07 26.92 19.91
CA TYR A 100 -22.30 25.99 20.73
C TYR A 100 -22.75 24.53 20.58
N PHE A 101 -24.06 24.27 20.62
CA PHE A 101 -24.59 22.91 20.47
C PHE A 101 -24.37 22.35 19.07
N GLU A 102 -24.48 23.19 18.03
CA GLU A 102 -24.19 22.81 16.66
C GLU A 102 -22.72 22.38 16.50
N THR A 103 -21.77 23.20 16.96
CA THR A 103 -20.34 22.84 16.91
C THR A 103 -20.06 21.55 17.70
N LEU A 104 -20.73 21.35 18.84
CA LEU A 104 -20.58 20.13 19.64
C LEU A 104 -21.09 18.89 18.89
N GLN A 105 -22.25 18.99 18.23
CA GLN A 105 -22.80 17.90 17.43
C GLN A 105 -21.89 17.57 16.24
N GLN A 106 -21.40 18.59 15.54
CA GLN A 106 -20.47 18.42 14.42
C GLN A 106 -19.16 17.77 14.87
N ALA A 107 -18.61 18.17 16.02
CA ALA A 107 -17.41 17.56 16.60
C ALA A 107 -17.62 16.08 16.94
N GLN A 108 -18.77 15.74 17.53
CA GLN A 108 -19.12 14.35 17.84
C GLN A 108 -19.22 13.48 16.58
N GLN A 109 -19.92 13.96 15.54
CA GLN A 109 -20.01 13.24 14.27
C GLN A 109 -18.65 13.08 13.58
N ALA A 110 -17.82 14.12 13.62
CA ALA A 110 -16.47 14.06 13.07
C ALA A 110 -15.59 13.05 13.84
N GLN A 111 -15.78 12.94 15.15
CA GLN A 111 -15.05 12.00 16.00
C GLN A 111 -15.43 10.56 15.72
N GLU A 112 -16.72 10.29 15.57
CA GLU A 112 -17.23 8.97 15.18
C GLU A 112 -16.70 8.55 13.80
N HIS A 113 -16.74 9.47 12.83
CA HIS A 113 -16.18 9.24 11.51
C HIS A 113 -14.67 8.96 11.55
N ASN A 114 -13.91 9.74 12.32
CA ASN A 114 -12.48 9.54 12.52
C ASN A 114 -12.15 8.17 13.14
N SER A 115 -12.92 7.78 14.17
CA SER A 115 -12.78 6.48 14.83
C SER A 115 -13.05 5.33 13.84
N SER A 116 -14.09 5.46 13.01
CA SER A 116 -14.38 4.51 11.94
C SER A 116 -13.23 4.42 10.94
N LEU A 117 -12.66 5.55 10.49
CA LEU A 117 -11.50 5.56 9.58
C LEU A 117 -10.28 4.88 10.20
N LYS A 118 -10.02 5.08 11.50
CA LYS A 118 -8.94 4.38 12.23
C LYS A 118 -9.15 2.88 12.26
N ALA A 119 -10.36 2.41 12.54
CA ALA A 119 -10.69 0.99 12.53
C ALA A 119 -10.52 0.38 11.13
N GLN A 120 -11.01 1.05 10.09
CA GLN A 120 -10.84 0.62 8.70
C GLN A 120 -9.37 0.58 8.29
N LEU A 121 -8.56 1.55 8.71
CA LEU A 121 -7.13 1.57 8.43
C LEU A 121 -6.41 0.40 9.10
N ALA A 122 -6.73 0.10 10.36
CA ALA A 122 -6.16 -1.05 11.07
C ALA A 122 -6.51 -2.38 10.37
N GLN A 123 -7.78 -2.55 9.98
CA GLN A 123 -8.21 -3.72 9.21
C GLN A 123 -7.48 -3.80 7.85
N ALA A 124 -7.38 -2.68 7.13
CA ALA A 124 -6.69 -2.63 5.85
C ALA A 124 -5.19 -2.95 5.97
N GLN A 125 -4.55 -2.58 7.09
CA GLN A 125 -3.16 -2.94 7.37
C GLN A 125 -3.00 -4.43 7.66
N ASN A 126 -3.92 -5.05 8.40
CA ASN A 126 -3.92 -6.50 8.61
C ASN A 126 -4.08 -7.26 7.29
N THR A 127 -5.01 -6.82 6.43
CA THR A 127 -5.18 -7.38 5.08
C THR A 127 -3.92 -7.19 4.24
N LEU A 128 -3.26 -6.02 4.32
CA LEU A 128 -2.01 -5.77 3.60
C LEU A 128 -0.92 -6.77 3.99
N ALA A 129 -0.75 -7.06 5.29
CA ALA A 129 0.20 -8.06 5.75
C ALA A 129 -0.12 -9.46 5.21
N SER A 130 -1.40 -9.85 5.20
CA SER A 130 -1.84 -11.13 4.61
C SER A 130 -1.54 -11.21 3.11
N VAL A 131 -1.78 -10.14 2.36
CA VAL A 131 -1.50 -10.09 0.92
C VAL A 131 0.00 -10.09 0.64
N GLN A 132 0.80 -9.43 1.48
CA GLN A 132 2.26 -9.51 1.39
C GLN A 132 2.76 -10.95 1.55
N ASN A 133 2.22 -11.70 2.53
CA ASN A 133 2.53 -13.12 2.69
C ASN A 133 2.14 -13.94 1.45
N LEU A 134 1.00 -13.63 0.82
CA LEU A 134 0.57 -14.27 -0.42
C LEU A 134 1.56 -14.02 -1.57
N VAL A 135 2.07 -12.78 -1.71
CA VAL A 135 3.12 -12.45 -2.69
C VAL A 135 4.42 -13.20 -2.40
N GLN A 136 4.82 -13.32 -1.13
CA GLN A 136 6.00 -14.09 -0.77
C GLN A 136 5.82 -15.58 -1.11
N ARG A 137 4.63 -16.13 -0.86
CA ARG A 137 4.30 -17.50 -1.25
C ARG A 137 4.37 -17.67 -2.77
N HIS A 138 3.79 -16.77 -3.55
CA HIS A 138 3.88 -16.81 -5.02
C HIS A 138 5.33 -16.85 -5.51
N ARG A 139 6.17 -15.94 -5.00
CA ARG A 139 7.61 -15.90 -5.32
C ARG A 139 8.37 -17.13 -4.85
N GLY A 140 7.98 -17.71 -3.72
CA GLY A 140 8.55 -18.95 -3.21
C GLY A 140 8.25 -20.13 -4.13
N VAL A 141 6.99 -20.28 -4.57
CA VAL A 141 6.58 -21.32 -5.51
C VAL A 141 7.26 -21.13 -6.86
N GLN A 142 7.41 -19.89 -7.34
CA GLN A 142 8.13 -19.62 -8.57
C GLN A 142 9.58 -20.08 -8.49
N ARG A 143 10.29 -19.73 -7.41
CA ARG A 143 11.67 -20.20 -7.20
C ARG A 143 11.77 -21.72 -7.12
N GLN A 144 10.84 -22.39 -6.45
CA GLN A 144 10.84 -23.86 -6.39
C GLN A 144 10.61 -24.51 -7.76
N LEU A 145 9.88 -23.83 -8.65
CA LEU A 145 9.69 -24.28 -10.03
C LEU A 145 10.95 -24.06 -10.85
N ASP A 146 11.58 -22.89 -10.71
CA ASP A 146 12.85 -22.58 -11.36
C ASP A 146 13.95 -23.59 -10.91
N GLU A 147 14.06 -23.83 -9.60
CA GLU A 147 14.99 -24.83 -9.02
C GLU A 147 14.70 -26.25 -9.52
N LEU A 148 13.42 -26.62 -9.70
CA LEU A 148 13.06 -27.94 -10.23
C LEU A 148 13.49 -28.10 -11.69
N TYR A 149 13.38 -27.03 -12.48
CA TYR A 149 13.82 -27.06 -13.87
C TYR A 149 15.33 -27.01 -13.99
N ASP A 150 16.01 -26.22 -13.16
CA ASP A 150 17.46 -26.21 -13.10
C ASP A 150 18.00 -27.60 -12.69
N ASP A 151 17.39 -28.29 -11.73
CA ASP A 151 17.84 -29.63 -11.30
C ASP A 151 17.75 -30.67 -12.43
N ILE A 152 16.72 -30.60 -13.28
CA ILE A 152 16.47 -31.57 -14.36
C ILE A 152 17.28 -31.21 -15.62
N PHE A 153 17.31 -29.93 -15.98
CA PHE A 153 17.78 -29.49 -17.29
C PHE A 153 19.10 -28.71 -17.24
N SER A 154 19.72 -28.55 -16.07
CA SER A 154 21.05 -27.95 -16.00
C SER A 154 22.16 -28.99 -16.20
N GLY A 155 23.16 -28.59 -16.98
CA GLY A 155 24.32 -29.41 -17.28
C GLY A 155 24.19 -30.19 -18.59
N PRO A 156 25.21 -30.97 -18.94
CA PRO A 156 25.19 -31.79 -20.14
C PRO A 156 24.09 -32.82 -20.07
N THR A 157 23.58 -33.23 -21.21
CA THR A 157 22.55 -34.27 -21.36
C THR A 157 23.21 -35.52 -21.96
N PRO A 158 23.82 -36.42 -21.16
CA PRO A 158 24.71 -37.48 -21.68
C PRO A 158 24.03 -38.49 -22.60
N GLU A 159 22.70 -38.56 -22.56
CA GLU A 159 21.89 -39.38 -23.47
C GLU A 159 21.82 -38.81 -24.90
N PHE A 160 22.18 -37.54 -25.07
CA PHE A 160 22.17 -36.79 -26.32
C PHE A 160 23.54 -36.11 -26.56
N PRO A 161 24.63 -36.87 -26.72
CA PRO A 161 25.98 -36.30 -26.84
C PRO A 161 26.14 -35.38 -28.06
N GLU A 162 25.40 -35.62 -29.14
CA GLU A 162 25.39 -34.74 -30.31
C GLU A 162 24.80 -33.35 -30.01
N GLU A 163 23.84 -33.28 -29.08
CA GLU A 163 23.24 -32.01 -28.63
C GLU A 163 24.22 -31.24 -27.75
N ASP A 164 24.87 -31.92 -26.79
CA ASP A 164 25.95 -31.35 -25.96
C ASP A 164 27.10 -30.78 -26.83
N GLU A 165 27.52 -31.50 -27.87
CA GLU A 165 28.56 -31.04 -28.81
C GLU A 165 28.11 -29.76 -29.54
N LYS A 166 26.86 -29.71 -30.01
CA LYS A 166 26.31 -28.53 -30.70
C LYS A 166 26.13 -27.35 -29.76
N GLU A 167 25.74 -27.58 -28.51
CA GLU A 167 25.65 -26.55 -27.49
C GLU A 167 27.03 -25.94 -27.23
N GLN A 168 28.06 -26.78 -27.06
CA GLN A 168 29.43 -26.33 -26.86
C GLN A 168 29.98 -25.56 -28.07
N GLU A 169 29.75 -26.03 -29.29
CA GLU A 169 30.10 -25.32 -30.53
C GLU A 169 29.46 -23.93 -30.59
N SER A 170 28.15 -23.85 -30.29
CA SER A 170 27.39 -22.60 -30.25
C SER A 170 27.96 -21.62 -29.22
N ASN A 171 28.20 -22.09 -27.99
CA ASN A 171 28.75 -21.28 -26.90
C ASN A 171 30.14 -20.74 -27.25
N ASN A 172 31.00 -21.56 -27.87
CA ASN A 172 32.32 -21.15 -28.33
C ASN A 172 32.24 -20.08 -29.43
N ALA A 173 31.35 -20.26 -30.41
CA ALA A 173 31.14 -19.29 -31.48
C ALA A 173 30.63 -17.94 -30.94
N LEU A 174 29.72 -17.97 -29.97
CA LEU A 174 29.19 -16.77 -29.32
C LEU A 174 30.28 -16.03 -28.53
N ALA A 175 31.11 -16.76 -27.78
CA ALA A 175 32.24 -16.18 -27.06
C ALA A 175 33.26 -15.53 -28.02
N ALA A 176 33.54 -16.18 -29.15
CA ALA A 176 34.42 -15.64 -30.18
C ALA A 176 33.83 -14.36 -30.83
N TYR A 177 32.52 -14.34 -31.09
CA TYR A 177 31.81 -13.15 -31.59
C TYR A 177 31.95 -11.98 -30.63
N PHE A 178 31.63 -12.15 -29.34
CA PHE A 178 31.72 -11.08 -28.35
C PHE A 178 33.14 -10.57 -28.17
N THR A 179 34.12 -11.48 -28.15
CA THR A 179 35.54 -11.12 -28.09
C THR A 179 35.95 -10.28 -29.29
N THR A 180 35.52 -10.66 -30.49
CA THR A 180 35.85 -9.95 -31.73
C THR A 180 35.17 -8.58 -31.79
N LYS A 181 33.89 -8.52 -31.39
CA LYS A 181 33.13 -7.27 -31.31
C LYS A 181 33.77 -6.29 -30.31
N ALA A 182 34.14 -6.76 -29.11
CA ALA A 182 34.80 -5.94 -28.11
C ALA A 182 36.15 -5.38 -28.63
N LYS A 183 36.93 -6.19 -29.35
CA LYS A 183 38.17 -5.72 -30.01
C LYS A 183 37.89 -4.66 -31.06
N LEU A 184 36.89 -4.87 -31.93
CA LEU A 184 36.52 -3.92 -32.97
C LEU A 184 36.08 -2.57 -32.36
N GLU A 185 35.25 -2.60 -31.33
CA GLU A 185 34.81 -1.38 -30.61
C GLU A 185 35.97 -0.65 -29.90
N ALA A 186 36.94 -1.39 -29.38
CA ALA A 186 38.15 -0.80 -28.81
C ALA A 186 39.02 -0.13 -29.89
N HIS A 187 39.19 -0.78 -31.05
CA HIS A 187 39.91 -0.22 -32.19
C HIS A 187 39.21 1.00 -32.79
N SER A 188 37.89 0.99 -32.94
CA SER A 188 37.15 2.13 -33.48
C SER A 188 37.27 3.36 -32.58
N LYS A 189 37.17 3.18 -31.25
CA LYS A 189 37.38 4.26 -30.28
C LYS A 189 38.81 4.81 -30.27
N ALA A 190 39.80 3.97 -30.56
CA ALA A 190 41.20 4.40 -30.65
C ALA A 190 41.51 5.18 -31.94
N VAL A 191 40.74 4.97 -33.01
CA VAL A 191 40.88 5.67 -34.30
C VAL A 191 40.12 7.01 -34.30
N GLU A 192 39.14 7.20 -33.41
CA GLU A 192 38.41 8.46 -33.23
C GLU A 192 39.13 9.50 -32.33
N LEU A 193 40.30 9.15 -31.75
CA LEU A 193 41.17 10.04 -30.95
C LEU A 193 42.35 10.57 -31.77
#